data_AF-A0A7S4CL36-F1
#
_entry.id   AF-A0A7S4CL36-F1
#
_cell.length_a   1.000
_cell.length_b   1.000
_cell.length_c   1.000
_cell.angle_alpha   90.00
_cell.angle_beta   90.00
_cell.angle_gamma   90.00
#
_symmetry.space_group_name_H-M   'P 1'
#
loop_
_entity.id
_entity.type
_entity.pdbx_description
1 polymer ?
#
loop_
_entity_poly.entity_id
_entity_poly.type
_entity_poly.pdbx_seq_one_letter_code
_entity_poly.pdbx_strand_id
1 'polypeptide(L)'
;VKAKSYSLSNIAHKVLGKWVPEFPPAVLTEWFASEYPQRRAAAVAHLVRRTVTPLRILNQLDIVNRTAEMAAIYGIQFFDVISRGSQFRVESMMLRVAKPLQYLLISPSKEQVRTQNPQEGIP
;
A
#
# COMPACT_ATOMS: atom_id res chain seq x y z
N VAL A 1 -4.45 -6.65 4.01
CA VAL A 1 -4.43 -7.80 4.95
C VAL A 1 -4.33 -7.25 6.37
N LYS A 2 -5.29 -7.51 7.25
CA LYS A 2 -5.17 -7.09 8.66
C LYS A 2 -4.22 -8.03 9.40
N ALA A 3 -3.24 -7.52 10.13
CA ALA A 3 -2.26 -8.33 10.86
C ALA A 3 -1.94 -7.72 12.22
N LYS A 4 -1.51 -8.55 13.18
CA LYS A 4 -1.06 -8.10 14.51
C LYS A 4 0.26 -7.31 14.43
N SER A 5 1.13 -7.68 13.50
CA SER A 5 2.37 -6.98 13.15
C SER A 5 2.53 -6.94 11.63
N TYR A 6 3.11 -5.86 11.10
CA TYR A 6 3.39 -5.71 9.67
C TYR A 6 4.84 -6.00 9.30
N SER A 7 5.57 -6.78 10.13
CA SER A 7 6.89 -7.27 9.77
C SER A 7 6.83 -8.18 8.52
N LEU A 8 7.93 -8.23 7.77
CA LEU A 8 8.02 -9.03 6.55
C LEU A 8 7.74 -10.50 6.84
N SER A 9 8.29 -11.06 7.92
CA SER A 9 8.06 -12.46 8.29
C SER A 9 6.58 -12.77 8.54
N ASN A 10 5.89 -11.93 9.32
CA ASN A 10 4.50 -12.15 9.66
C ASN A 10 3.56 -12.00 8.44
N ILE A 11 3.81 -11.01 7.58
CA ILE A 11 3.03 -10.82 6.36
C ILE A 11 3.33 -11.92 5.35
N ALA A 12 4.58 -12.33 5.18
CA ALA A 12 4.94 -13.45 4.31
C ALA A 12 4.28 -14.75 4.76
N HIS A 13 4.24 -15.04 6.07
CA HIS A 13 3.52 -16.19 6.59
C HIS A 13 2.03 -16.09 6.31
N LYS A 14 1.41 -14.93 6.59
CA LYS A 14 -0.03 -14.74 6.43
C LYS A 14 -0.50 -14.75 4.98
N VAL A 15 0.31 -14.24 4.05
CA VAL A 15 -0.07 -14.08 2.62
C VAL A 15 0.42 -15.25 1.77
N LEU A 16 1.65 -15.70 2.00
CA LEU A 16 2.30 -16.73 1.17
C LEU A 16 2.36 -18.11 1.85
N GLY A 17 1.97 -18.23 3.11
CA GLY A 17 2.12 -19.47 3.89
C GLY A 17 3.59 -19.83 4.18
N LYS A 18 4.53 -18.87 4.05
CA LYS A 18 5.97 -19.12 4.17
C LYS A 18 6.60 -18.31 5.30
N TRP A 19 7.36 -18.99 6.15
CA TRP A 19 8.19 -18.33 7.16
C TRP A 19 9.47 -17.79 6.54
N VAL A 20 9.74 -16.51 6.78
CA VAL A 20 11.00 -15.86 6.42
C VAL A 20 11.76 -15.59 7.71
N PRO A 21 12.95 -16.18 7.91
CA PRO A 21 13.74 -15.91 9.11
C PRO A 21 14.14 -14.42 9.14
N GLU A 22 14.29 -13.86 10.33
CA GLU A 22 14.79 -12.49 10.53
C GLU A 22 16.10 -12.59 11.31
N PHE A 23 17.18 -12.06 10.73
CA PHE A 23 18.49 -12.00 11.37
C PHE A 23 18.85 -10.54 11.66
N PRO A 24 19.49 -10.25 12.81
CA PRO A 24 20.06 -8.94 13.06
C PRO A 24 21.09 -8.56 11.98
N PRO A 25 21.17 -7.30 11.55
CA PRO A 25 22.14 -6.86 10.55
C PRO A 25 23.58 -7.24 10.89
N ALA A 26 23.96 -7.18 12.17
CA ALA A 26 25.30 -7.57 12.64
C ALA A 26 25.69 -9.01 12.26
N VAL A 27 24.75 -9.95 12.38
CA VAL A 27 24.96 -11.37 12.03
C VAL A 27 25.17 -11.53 10.52
N LEU A 28 24.39 -10.80 9.71
CA LEU A 28 24.54 -10.84 8.25
C LEU A 28 25.88 -10.23 7.80
N THR A 29 26.32 -9.15 8.46
CA THR A 29 27.65 -8.55 8.22
C THR A 29 28.77 -9.51 8.58
N GLU A 30 28.67 -10.18 9.74
CA GLU A 30 29.65 -11.19 10.16
C GLU A 30 29.71 -12.36 9.16
N TRP A 31 28.56 -12.88 8.73
CA TRP A 31 28.50 -13.96 7.75
C TRP A 31 29.09 -13.56 6.40
N PHE A 32 28.87 -12.30 5.99
CA PHE A 32 29.41 -11.77 4.74
C PHE A 32 30.91 -11.48 4.82
N ALA A 33 31.42 -11.03 5.97
CA ALA A 33 32.85 -10.79 6.21
C ALA A 33 33.65 -12.08 6.49
N SER A 34 32.96 -13.20 6.72
CA SER A 34 33.60 -14.47 7.01
C SER A 34 34.47 -14.97 5.86
N GLU A 35 35.62 -15.56 6.20
CA GLU A 35 36.50 -16.23 5.25
C GLU A 35 35.84 -17.46 4.59
N TYR A 36 34.85 -18.07 5.26
CA TYR A 36 34.11 -19.22 4.76
C TYR A 36 33.12 -18.83 3.65
N PRO A 37 33.31 -19.31 2.41
CA PRO A 37 32.43 -18.96 1.28
C PRO A 37 30.96 -19.33 1.52
N GLN A 38 30.68 -20.40 2.26
CA GLN A 38 29.31 -20.82 2.53
C GLN A 38 28.54 -19.79 3.38
N ARG A 39 29.20 -19.15 4.34
CA ARG A 39 28.58 -18.10 5.18
C ARG A 39 28.27 -16.85 4.36
N ARG A 40 29.20 -16.45 3.48
CA ARG A 40 28.95 -15.34 2.54
C ARG A 40 27.77 -15.62 1.63
N ALA A 41 27.72 -16.82 1.05
CA ALA A 41 26.62 -17.26 0.20
C ALA A 41 25.28 -17.27 0.96
N ALA A 42 25.26 -17.72 2.22
CA ALA A 42 24.07 -17.71 3.05
C ALA A 42 23.55 -16.28 3.34
N ALA A 43 24.45 -15.33 3.62
CA ALA A 43 24.09 -13.93 3.82
C ALA A 43 23.46 -13.32 2.55
N VAL A 44 24.09 -13.52 1.39
CA VAL A 44 23.56 -13.05 0.10
C VAL A 44 22.21 -13.71 -0.22
N ALA A 45 22.10 -15.03 -0.07
CA ALA A 45 20.86 -15.76 -0.30
C ALA A 45 19.72 -15.28 0.62
N HIS A 46 20.03 -14.92 1.87
CA HIS A 46 19.07 -14.32 2.78
C HIS A 46 18.58 -12.94 2.29
N LEU A 47 19.50 -12.06 1.86
CA LEU A 47 19.13 -10.75 1.32
C LEU A 47 18.28 -10.87 0.05
N VAL A 48 18.65 -11.75 -0.88
CA VAL A 48 17.85 -12.05 -2.08
C VAL A 48 16.46 -12.56 -1.70
N ARG A 49 16.36 -13.46 -0.71
CA ARG A 49 15.06 -13.93 -0.22
C ARG A 49 14.22 -12.77 0.34
N ARG A 50 14.83 -11.85 1.09
CA ARG A 50 14.13 -10.68 1.65
C ARG A 50 13.69 -9.67 0.59
N THR A 51 14.40 -9.51 -0.52
CA THR A 51 14.00 -8.59 -1.60
C THR A 51 12.94 -9.21 -2.54
N VAL A 52 13.01 -10.51 -2.80
CA VAL A 52 12.04 -11.22 -3.64
C VAL A 52 10.70 -11.45 -2.92
N THR A 53 10.71 -11.60 -1.59
CA THR A 53 9.48 -11.88 -0.82
C THR A 53 8.41 -10.77 -0.97
N PRO A 54 8.72 -9.46 -0.82
CA PRO A 54 7.77 -8.39 -1.10
C PRO A 54 7.18 -8.46 -2.50
N LEU A 55 7.98 -8.76 -3.53
CA LEU A 55 7.49 -8.89 -4.91
C LEU A 55 6.45 -10.02 -5.03
N ARG A 56 6.69 -11.16 -4.37
CA ARG A 56 5.74 -12.27 -4.30
C ARG A 56 4.46 -11.89 -3.54
N ILE A 57 4.59 -11.13 -2.46
CA ILE A 57 3.43 -10.61 -1.71
C ILE A 57 2.60 -9.67 -2.58
N LEU A 58 3.24 -8.73 -3.29
CA LEU A 58 2.58 -7.81 -4.21
C LEU A 58 1.80 -8.56 -5.29
N ASN A 59 2.41 -9.60 -5.86
CA ASN A 59 1.78 -10.44 -6.87
C ASN A 59 0.61 -11.27 -6.30
N GLN A 60 0.78 -11.92 -5.14
CA GLN A 60 -0.27 -12.73 -4.50
C GLN A 60 -1.49 -11.90 -4.10
N LEU A 61 -1.28 -10.62 -3.72
CA LEU A 61 -2.35 -9.69 -3.38
C LEU A 61 -2.91 -8.92 -4.59
N ASP A 62 -2.32 -9.16 -5.76
CA ASP A 62 -2.65 -8.53 -7.02
C ASP A 62 -2.70 -6.99 -6.92
N ILE A 63 -1.74 -6.41 -6.19
CA ILE A 63 -1.77 -4.98 -5.85
C ILE A 63 -1.68 -4.12 -7.11
N VAL A 64 -0.79 -4.48 -8.05
CA VAL A 64 -0.55 -3.66 -9.25
C VAL A 64 -1.78 -3.61 -10.15
N ASN A 65 -2.35 -4.76 -10.52
CA ASN A 65 -3.50 -4.78 -11.44
C ASN A 65 -4.72 -4.12 -10.80
N ARG A 66 -5.03 -4.45 -9.54
CA ARG A 66 -6.16 -3.83 -8.84
C ARG A 66 -6.01 -2.32 -8.70
N THR A 67 -4.81 -1.83 -8.43
CA THR A 67 -4.55 -0.38 -8.38
C THR A 67 -4.70 0.27 -9.76
N ALA A 68 -4.26 -0.40 -10.83
CA ALA A 68 -4.42 0.10 -12.20
C ALA A 68 -5.90 0.15 -12.63
N GLU A 69 -6.68 -0.90 -12.34
CA GLU A 69 -8.13 -0.94 -12.57
C GLU A 69 -8.82 0.18 -11.79
N MET A 70 -8.49 0.33 -10.50
CA MET A 70 -9.00 1.43 -9.69
C MET A 70 -8.66 2.80 -10.28
N ALA A 71 -7.43 3.00 -10.77
CA ALA A 71 -7.03 4.26 -11.39
C ALA A 71 -7.90 4.58 -12.61
N ALA A 72 -8.15 3.60 -13.48
CA ALA A 72 -9.03 3.74 -14.63
C ALA A 72 -10.49 4.04 -14.22
N ILE A 73 -11.01 3.31 -13.23
CA ILE A 73 -12.36 3.50 -12.70
C ILE A 73 -12.52 4.89 -12.08
N TYR A 74 -11.59 5.32 -11.24
CA TYR A 74 -11.60 6.64 -10.57
C TYR A 74 -11.23 7.79 -11.51
N GLY A 75 -10.57 7.52 -12.64
CA GLY A 75 -10.08 8.55 -13.55
C GLY A 75 -8.98 9.39 -12.93
N ILE A 76 -8.07 8.78 -12.17
CA ILE A 76 -6.94 9.44 -11.49
C ILE A 76 -5.64 8.70 -11.79
N GLN A 77 -4.49 9.28 -11.42
CA GLN A 77 -3.20 8.65 -11.62
C GLN A 77 -3.03 7.42 -10.71
N PHE A 78 -2.29 6.41 -11.18
CA PHE A 78 -2.02 5.18 -10.44
C PHE A 78 -1.54 5.43 -9.02
N PHE A 79 -0.56 6.33 -8.84
CA PHE A 79 0.00 6.63 -7.54
C PHE A 79 -0.99 7.36 -6.61
N ASP A 80 -1.94 8.13 -7.17
CA ASP A 80 -2.96 8.82 -6.38
C ASP A 80 -3.96 7.84 -5.76
N VAL A 81 -4.17 6.66 -6.37
CA VAL A 81 -4.97 5.59 -5.76
C VAL A 81 -4.37 5.14 -4.43
N ILE A 82 -3.04 5.18 -4.29
CA ILE A 82 -2.32 4.73 -3.08
C ILE A 82 -2.16 5.88 -2.09
N SER A 83 -1.79 7.06 -2.58
CA SER A 83 -1.34 8.18 -1.74
C SER A 83 -2.45 9.14 -1.32
N ARG A 84 -3.54 9.23 -2.09
CA ARG A 84 -4.64 10.17 -1.81
C ARG A 84 -5.80 9.49 -1.07
N GLY A 85 -6.48 10.29 -0.24
CA GLY A 85 -7.63 9.86 0.54
C GLY A 85 -8.87 9.54 -0.29
N SER A 86 -9.88 8.97 0.36
CA SER A 86 -11.16 8.58 -0.26
C SER A 86 -11.89 9.76 -0.91
N GLN A 87 -11.87 10.93 -0.28
CA GLN A 87 -12.54 12.13 -0.79
C GLN A 87 -12.06 12.53 -2.19
N PHE A 88 -10.75 12.45 -2.45
CA PHE A 88 -10.18 12.76 -3.77
C PHE A 88 -10.75 11.86 -4.88
N ARG A 89 -11.05 10.60 -4.55
CA ARG A 89 -11.64 9.62 -5.48
C ARG A 89 -13.10 9.96 -5.77
N VAL A 90 -13.85 10.33 -4.72
CA VAL A 90 -15.25 10.77 -4.84
C VAL A 90 -15.34 12.02 -5.70
N GLU A 91 -14.51 13.03 -5.43
CA GLU A 91 -14.49 14.29 -6.19
C GLU A 91 -14.13 14.07 -7.66
N SER A 92 -13.13 13.24 -7.96
CA SER A 92 -12.75 12.93 -9.35
C SER A 92 -13.89 12.24 -10.13
N MET A 93 -14.58 11.28 -9.49
CA MET A 93 -15.76 10.64 -10.10
C MET A 93 -16.91 11.63 -10.28
N MET A 94 -17.23 12.42 -9.25
CA MET A 94 -18.33 13.39 -9.26
C MET A 94 -18.12 14.45 -10.34
N LEU A 95 -16.92 15.01 -10.47
CA LEU A 95 -16.58 15.98 -11.51
C LEU A 95 -16.78 15.43 -12.93
N ARG A 96 -16.42 14.17 -13.18
CA ARG A 96 -16.61 13.54 -14.50
C ARG A 96 -18.07 13.34 -14.86
N VAL A 97 -18.95 13.12 -13.87
CA VAL A 97 -20.40 13.00 -14.08
C VAL A 97 -21.06 14.38 -14.18
N ALA A 98 -20.68 15.32 -13.33
CA ALA A 98 -21.30 16.64 -13.23
C ALA A 98 -21.01 17.52 -14.45
N LYS A 99 -19.78 17.46 -14.99
CA LYS A 99 -19.33 18.35 -16.06
C LYS A 99 -20.12 18.19 -17.37
N PRO A 100 -20.37 16.98 -17.90
CA PRO A 100 -21.21 16.80 -19.10
C PRO A 100 -22.66 17.25 -18.91
N LEU A 101 -23.16 17.24 -17.68
CA LEU A 101 -24.51 17.68 -17.31
C LEU A 101 -24.59 19.19 -17.04
N GLN A 102 -23.50 19.93 -17.27
CA GLN A 102 -23.39 21.38 -17.04
C GLN A 102 -23.66 21.81 -15.59
N TYR A 103 -23.42 20.92 -14.62
CA TYR A 103 -23.47 21.28 -13.21
C TYR A 103 -22.19 22.02 -12.78
N LEU A 104 -22.37 22.96 -11.85
CA LEU A 104 -21.29 23.61 -11.13
C LEU A 104 -21.21 23.05 -9.71
N LEU A 105 -20.04 22.53 -9.32
CA LEU A 105 -19.82 22.04 -7.97
C LEU A 105 -19.43 23.19 -7.04
N ILE A 106 -20.00 23.20 -5.84
CA ILE A 106 -19.63 24.14 -4.78
C ILE A 106 -18.29 23.73 -4.14
N SER A 107 -17.47 24.71 -3.79
CA SER A 107 -16.21 24.52 -3.06
C SER A 107 -16.27 25.31 -1.75
N PRO A 108 -16.95 24.79 -0.71
CA PRO A 108 -17.17 25.55 0.52
C PRO A 108 -15.86 25.82 1.25
N SER A 109 -15.77 26.98 1.91
CA SER A 109 -14.65 27.32 2.78
C SER A 109 -14.70 26.49 4.06
N LYS A 110 -13.55 26.40 4.75
CA LYS A 110 -13.49 25.74 6.07
C LYS A 110 -14.46 26.36 7.08
N GLU A 111 -14.72 27.65 6.97
CA GLU A 111 -15.67 28.35 7.83
C GLU A 111 -17.11 27.93 7.55
N GLN A 112 -17.51 27.87 6.27
CA GLN A 112 -18.85 27.43 5.86
C GLN A 112 -19.13 25.98 6.31
N VAL A 113 -18.15 25.08 6.19
CA VAL A 113 -18.28 23.69 6.66
C VAL A 113 -18.41 23.61 8.18
N ARG A 114 -17.75 24.51 8.93
CA ARG A 114 -17.82 24.53 10.40
C ARG A 114 -19.17 25.02 10.92
N THR A 115 -19.83 25.92 10.19
CA THR A 115 -21.11 26.52 10.58
C THR A 115 -22.34 25.76 10.08
N GLN A 116 -22.16 24.63 9.39
CA GLN A 116 -23.28 23.81 8.94
C GLN A 116 -24.01 23.15 10.11
N ASN A 117 -25.28 22.80 9.92
CA ASN A 117 -26.06 22.08 10.93
C ASN A 117 -25.34 20.76 11.31
N PRO A 118 -25.31 20.41 12.62
CA PRO A 118 -24.71 19.17 13.06
C PRO A 118 -25.48 17.96 12.51
N GLN A 119 -24.81 16.80 12.47
CA GLN A 119 -25.47 15.56 12.10
C GLN A 119 -26.40 15.11 13.23
N GLU A 120 -27.71 15.09 12.97
CA GLU A 120 -28.73 14.65 13.93
C GLU A 120 -29.14 13.18 13.74
N GLY A 121 -28.86 12.60 12.57
CA GLY A 121 -29.16 11.21 12.26
C GLY A 121 -28.16 10.25 12.92
N ILE A 122 -28.67 9.36 13.77
CA ILE A 122 -27.94 8.20 14.33
C ILE A 122 -28.41 6.95 13.56
N PRO A 123 -27.50 6.02 13.21
CA PRO A 123 -27.86 4.78 12.51
C PRO A 123 -28.84 3.90 13.29
#